data_AF-A0A7W8HA28-F1
#
_entry.id   AF-A0A7W8HA28-F1
#
_cell.length_a   1.000
_cell.length_b   1.000
_cell.length_c   1.000
_cell.angle_alpha   90.00
_cell.angle_beta   90.00
_cell.angle_gamma   90.00
#
_symmetry.space_group_name_H-M   'P 1'
#
loop_
_entity.id
_entity.type
_entity.pdbx_description
1 polymer ?
#
loop_
_entity_poly.entity_id
_entity_poly.type
_entity_poly.pdbx_seq_one_letter_code
_entity_poly.pdbx_strand_id
1 'polypeptide(L)'
;MFEPGYLDTETGYCIMDDGTGFVANLLQMPGVTGEMFDWWFAWHGLGELRYSIWDPEDHYDARSLDKAVGRCPALPAARRQRLCVILSGKQLMGWNCGPGFGWGGPL
;
A
#
# COMPACT_ATOMS: atom_id res chain seq x y z
N MET A 1 -12.74 12.80 -7.03
CA MET A 1 -11.71 12.87 -5.96
C MET A 1 -11.14 14.27 -5.77
N PHE A 2 -10.92 15.08 -6.82
CA PHE A 2 -10.28 16.40 -6.67
C PHE A 2 -11.23 17.55 -6.28
N GLU A 3 -12.54 17.30 -6.33
CA GLU A 3 -13.53 18.28 -5.86
C GLU A 3 -13.47 18.44 -4.34
N PRO A 4 -13.73 19.65 -3.81
CA PRO A 4 -13.76 19.87 -2.37
C PRO A 4 -14.92 19.12 -1.70
N GLY A 5 -14.72 18.68 -0.46
CA GLY A 5 -15.72 17.96 0.32
C GLY A 5 -15.59 16.45 0.19
N TYR A 6 -16.70 15.75 0.42
CA TYR A 6 -16.78 14.29 0.34
C TYR A 6 -17.62 13.87 -0.86
N LEU A 7 -17.25 12.75 -1.48
CA LEU A 7 -18.07 12.06 -2.47
C LEU A 7 -19.20 11.28 -1.78
N ASP A 8 -20.15 10.81 -2.59
CA ASP A 8 -21.31 10.05 -2.09
C ASP A 8 -20.94 8.78 -1.31
N THR A 9 -19.76 8.20 -1.55
CA THR A 9 -19.29 7.00 -0.86
C THR A 9 -17.79 7.07 -0.59
N GLU A 10 -17.44 7.52 0.61
CA GLU A 10 -16.07 7.55 1.12
C GLU A 10 -15.63 6.21 1.74
N THR A 11 -16.60 5.41 2.22
CA THR A 11 -16.36 4.08 2.80
C THR A 11 -17.45 3.11 2.36
N GLY A 12 -17.06 1.98 1.77
CA GLY A 12 -17.97 0.95 1.31
C GLY A 12 -17.32 -0.03 0.34
N TYR A 13 -18.07 -1.06 -0.05
CA TYR A 13 -17.65 -2.00 -1.08
C TYR A 13 -18.84 -2.50 -1.89
N CYS A 14 -18.59 -2.93 -3.13
CA CYS A 14 -19.58 -3.61 -3.96
C CYS A 14 -18.89 -4.53 -4.99
N ILE A 15 -19.70 -5.39 -5.62
CA ILE A 15 -19.31 -6.11 -6.84
C ILE A 15 -20.00 -5.41 -8.00
N MET A 16 -19.21 -5.03 -9.00
CA MET A 16 -19.69 -4.40 -10.23
C MET A 16 -20.35 -5.43 -11.14
N ASP A 17 -21.12 -4.98 -12.13
CA ASP A 17 -21.85 -5.87 -13.05
C ASP A 17 -20.94 -6.84 -13.84
N ASP A 18 -19.67 -6.48 -14.04
CA ASP A 18 -18.65 -7.33 -14.68
C ASP A 18 -17.96 -8.33 -13.73
N GLY A 19 -18.35 -8.32 -12.46
CA GLY A 19 -17.75 -9.16 -11.41
C GLY A 19 -16.55 -8.53 -10.69
N THR A 20 -16.10 -7.33 -11.06
CA THR A 20 -14.99 -6.64 -10.39
C THR A 20 -15.39 -6.17 -8.99
N GLY A 21 -14.50 -6.34 -8.00
CA GLY A 21 -14.71 -5.76 -6.67
C GLY A 21 -14.28 -4.30 -6.59
N PHE A 22 -15.12 -3.45 -5.99
CA PHE A 22 -14.82 -2.06 -5.66
C PHE A 22 -14.78 -1.87 -4.14
N VAL A 23 -13.81 -1.11 -3.64
CA VAL A 23 -13.68 -0.75 -2.22
C VAL A 23 -13.29 0.73 -2.12
N ALA A 24 -13.97 1.46 -1.25
CA ALA A 24 -13.61 2.79 -0.80
C ALA A 24 -13.40 2.77 0.72
N ASN A 25 -12.43 3.52 1.22
CA ASN A 25 -12.20 3.66 2.65
C ASN A 25 -11.58 5.02 2.98
N LEU A 26 -12.23 5.75 3.88
CA LEU A 26 -11.71 6.96 4.49
C LEU A 26 -11.24 6.67 5.91
N LEU A 27 -9.93 6.63 6.13
CA LEU A 27 -9.32 6.51 7.45
C LEU A 27 -8.79 7.88 7.90
N GLN A 28 -9.37 8.42 8.96
CA GLN A 28 -8.85 9.64 9.58
C GLN A 28 -7.59 9.31 10.40
N MET A 29 -6.53 10.09 10.23
CA MET A 29 -5.26 9.95 10.96
C MET A 29 -4.90 11.26 11.68
N PRO A 30 -5.54 11.58 12.82
CA PRO A 30 -5.30 12.82 13.53
C PRO A 30 -3.81 12.96 13.93
N GLY A 31 -3.22 14.11 13.63
CA GLY A 31 -1.81 14.41 13.96
C GLY A 31 -0.77 13.77 13.03
N VAL A 32 -1.19 12.98 12.04
CA VAL A 32 -0.31 12.41 11.03
C VAL A 32 -0.17 13.38 9.86
N THR A 33 1.06 13.60 9.41
CA THR A 33 1.37 14.45 8.25
C THR A 33 1.59 13.60 6.99
N GLY A 34 1.52 14.22 5.81
CA GLY A 34 1.88 13.55 4.55
C GLY A 34 3.31 13.01 4.58
N GLU A 35 4.25 13.73 5.20
CA GLU A 35 5.64 13.30 5.33
C GLU A 35 5.80 12.04 6.19
N MET A 36 4.99 11.88 7.24
CA MET A 36 4.98 10.66 8.06
C MET A 36 4.48 9.45 7.26
N PHE A 37 3.50 9.68 6.38
CA PHE A 37 2.99 8.64 5.47
C PHE A 37 4.07 8.25 4.46
N ASP A 38 4.73 9.23 3.83
CA ASP A 38 5.86 8.97 2.93
C ASP A 38 7.01 8.21 3.61
N TRP A 39 7.31 8.58 4.87
CA TRP A 39 8.31 7.88 5.68
C TRP A 39 7.93 6.43 5.93
N TRP A 40 6.68 6.15 6.29
CA TRP A 40 6.20 4.80 6.56
C TRP A 40 6.40 3.88 5.35
N PHE A 41 5.97 4.31 4.16
CA PHE A 41 6.10 3.55 2.91
C PHE A 41 7.54 3.38 2.45
N ALA A 42 8.44 4.32 2.79
CA ALA A 42 9.87 4.13 2.59
C ALA A 42 10.49 3.14 3.60
N TRP A 43 9.92 3.00 4.79
CA TRP A 43 10.50 2.31 5.93
C TRP A 43 10.05 0.86 6.11
N HIS A 44 8.78 0.53 5.85
CA HIS A 44 8.19 -0.77 6.22
C HIS A 44 8.81 -1.94 5.44
N GLY A 45 9.22 -1.73 4.18
CA GLY A 45 9.83 -2.76 3.34
C GLY A 45 11.33 -3.00 3.59
N LEU A 46 11.94 -2.31 4.57
CA LEU A 46 13.39 -2.36 4.81
C LEU A 46 13.83 -3.37 5.87
N GLY A 47 12.89 -4.04 6.53
CA GLY A 47 13.14 -5.05 7.56
C GLY A 47 11.99 -6.04 7.68
N GLU A 48 12.31 -7.28 8.02
CA GLU A 48 11.40 -8.44 7.91
C GLU A 48 10.13 -8.31 8.76
N LEU A 49 10.26 -7.81 10.00
CA LEU A 49 9.12 -7.72 10.93
C LEU A 49 8.38 -6.38 10.88
N ARG A 50 8.85 -5.42 10.08
CA ARG A 50 8.30 -4.05 10.10
C ARG A 50 6.90 -3.98 9.52
N TYR A 51 6.63 -4.79 8.51
CA TYR A 51 5.34 -4.80 7.85
C TYR A 51 4.24 -5.41 8.71
N SER A 52 4.60 -6.41 9.54
CA SER A 52 3.70 -7.02 10.52
C SER A 52 3.24 -6.06 11.63
N ILE A 53 3.89 -4.92 11.83
CA ILE A 53 3.43 -3.89 12.77
C ILE A 53 2.12 -3.25 12.30
N TRP A 54 1.92 -3.17 10.99
CA TRP A 54 0.74 -2.51 10.41
C TRP A 54 -0.51 -3.36 10.55
N ASP A 55 -0.41 -4.66 10.28
CA ASP A 55 -1.46 -5.62 10.57
C ASP A 55 -0.84 -6.97 10.98
N PRO A 56 -0.75 -7.25 12.29
CA PRO A 56 -0.13 -8.49 12.75
C PRO A 56 -0.82 -9.77 12.30
N GLU A 57 -2.10 -9.71 11.91
CA GLU A 57 -2.88 -10.89 11.55
C GLU A 57 -2.68 -11.30 10.08
N ASP A 58 -2.42 -10.36 9.17
CA ASP A 58 -2.32 -10.64 7.73
C ASP A 58 -0.98 -10.23 7.07
N HIS A 59 -0.22 -9.29 7.64
CA HIS A 59 1.02 -8.81 7.02
C HIS A 59 2.23 -9.71 7.36
N TYR A 60 2.53 -10.66 6.47
CA TYR A 60 3.62 -11.63 6.65
C TYR A 60 4.98 -11.09 6.22
N ASP A 61 5.09 -10.49 5.04
CA ASP A 61 6.37 -9.99 4.55
C ASP A 61 6.20 -8.82 3.58
N ALA A 62 7.08 -7.82 3.68
CA ALA A 62 7.24 -6.82 2.65
C ALA A 62 8.71 -6.49 2.46
N ARG A 63 9.17 -6.53 1.20
CA ARG A 63 10.58 -6.35 0.86
C ARG A 63 10.75 -5.33 -0.24
N SER A 64 11.42 -4.24 0.09
CA SER A 64 11.93 -3.31 -0.92
C SER A 64 12.95 -4.02 -1.79
N LEU A 65 12.77 -3.92 -3.12
CA LEU A 65 13.72 -4.48 -4.09
C LEU A 65 14.98 -3.62 -4.26
N ASP A 66 14.93 -2.36 -3.82
CA ASP A 66 16.07 -1.45 -3.80
C ASP A 66 16.24 -0.84 -2.39
N LYS A 67 16.80 -1.65 -1.49
CA LYS A 67 17.07 -1.24 -0.10
C LYS A 67 18.07 -0.08 -0.02
N ALA A 68 18.94 0.10 -1.02
CA ALA A 68 19.90 1.20 -1.04
C ALA A 68 19.17 2.54 -1.22
N VAL A 69 18.24 2.62 -2.17
CA VAL A 69 17.37 3.78 -2.35
C VAL A 69 16.49 4.00 -1.13
N GLY A 70 15.88 2.94 -0.60
CA GLY A 70 15.04 3.02 0.61
C GLY A 70 15.76 3.61 1.83
N ARG A 71 17.07 3.35 1.96
CA ARG A 71 17.92 3.84 3.06
C ARG A 71 18.66 5.14 2.74
N CYS A 72 18.59 5.65 1.51
CA CYS A 72 19.39 6.79 1.07
C CYS A 72 18.97 8.10 1.77
N PRO A 73 19.80 8.67 2.67
CA PRO A 73 19.43 9.86 3.42
C PRO A 73 19.34 11.12 2.53
N ALA A 74 20.01 11.13 1.38
CA ALA A 74 20.02 12.25 0.45
C ALA A 74 18.69 12.42 -0.33
N LEU A 75 17.83 11.40 -0.33
CA LEU A 75 16.52 11.47 -0.97
C LEU A 75 15.44 11.83 0.05
N PRO A 76 14.41 12.64 -0.29
CA PRO A 76 13.21 12.74 0.54
C PRO A 76 12.47 11.40 0.57
N ALA A 77 11.73 11.12 1.65
CA ALA A 77 11.05 9.84 1.85
C ALA A 77 10.12 9.44 0.68
N ALA A 78 9.39 10.41 0.12
CA ALA A 78 8.55 10.23 -1.07
C ALA A 78 9.29 9.64 -2.29
N ARG A 79 10.61 9.83 -2.39
CA ARG A 79 11.45 9.31 -3.49
C ARG A 79 12.22 8.03 -3.15
N ARG A 80 11.99 7.47 -1.96
CA ARG A 80 12.62 6.24 -1.49
C ARG A 80 11.77 4.98 -1.73
N GLN A 81 10.58 5.15 -2.30
CA GLN A 81 9.65 4.08 -2.65
C GLN A 81 9.76 3.81 -4.15
N ARG A 82 10.46 2.74 -4.56
CA ARG A 82 10.58 2.39 -5.99
C ARG A 82 9.91 1.08 -6.34
N LEU A 83 10.07 0.04 -5.52
CA LEU A 83 9.39 -1.24 -5.68
C LEU A 83 9.42 -2.01 -4.36
N CYS A 84 8.29 -2.61 -3.98
CA CYS A 84 8.15 -3.47 -2.82
C CYS A 84 7.39 -4.74 -3.21
N VAL A 85 7.88 -5.90 -2.79
CA VAL A 85 7.12 -7.17 -2.85
C VAL A 85 6.38 -7.30 -1.53
N ILE A 86 5.08 -7.56 -1.58
CA ILE A 86 4.22 -7.71 -0.40
C ILE A 86 3.59 -9.10 -0.41
N LEU A 87 3.66 -9.81 0.71
CA LEU A 87 3.01 -11.08 0.96
C LEU A 87 1.98 -10.88 2.08
N SER A 88 0.70 -10.93 1.71
CA SER A 88 -0.47 -10.90 2.59
C SER A 88 -1.22 -12.21 2.41
N GLY A 89 -1.54 -12.92 3.49
CA GLY A 89 -2.02 -14.30 3.43
C GLY A 89 -0.99 -15.28 2.84
N LYS A 90 -1.29 -16.59 2.89
CA LYS A 90 -0.43 -17.68 2.35
C LYS A 90 -0.31 -17.69 0.80
N GLN A 91 -0.55 -16.56 0.13
CA GLN A 91 -0.60 -16.45 -1.33
C GLN A 91 0.43 -15.42 -1.81
N LEU A 92 1.32 -15.83 -2.72
CA LEU A 92 2.21 -14.92 -3.45
C LEU A 92 1.34 -14.00 -4.33
N MET A 93 1.13 -12.76 -3.90
CA MET A 93 0.52 -11.73 -4.74
C MET A 93 1.62 -10.85 -5.33
N GLY A 94 1.87 -10.99 -6.63
CA GLY A 94 2.74 -10.08 -7.37
C GLY A 94 2.01 -8.76 -7.62
N TRP A 95 2.40 -7.70 -6.93
CA TRP A 95 1.91 -6.34 -7.20
C TRP A 95 2.73 -5.72 -8.34
N ASN A 96 2.07 -5.42 -9.47
CA ASN A 96 2.64 -4.62 -10.54
C ASN A 96 1.97 -3.24 -10.54
N CYS A 97 2.70 -2.18 -10.18
CA CYS A 97 2.21 -0.79 -10.20
C CYS A 97 2.16 -0.22 -11.64
N GLY A 98 1.58 -0.95 -12.58
CA GLY A 98 1.34 -0.54 -13.97
C GLY A 98 -0.15 -0.30 -14.24
N PRO A 99 -0.52 0.31 -15.39
CA PRO A 99 -1.91 0.56 -15.75
C PRO A 99 -2.60 -0.78 -16.08
N GLY A 100 -3.28 -1.34 -15.09
CA GLY A 100 -3.93 -2.64 -15.15
C GLY A 100 -4.19 -3.18 -13.76
N PHE A 101 -5.12 -2.55 -13.04
CA PHE A 101 -5.56 -2.99 -11.72
C PHE A 101 -6.42 -4.25 -11.90
N GLY A 102 -5.90 -5.42 -11.51
CA GLY A 102 -6.63 -6.68 -11.61
C GLY A 102 -6.10 -7.69 -10.62
N TRP A 103 -6.99 -8.20 -9.76
CA TRP A 103 -6.73 -9.33 -8.88
C TRP A 103 -6.76 -10.61 -9.73
N GLY A 104 -5.60 -11.00 -10.27
CA GLY A 104 -5.45 -12.32 -10.88
C GLY A 104 -5.54 -13.40 -9.82
N GLY A 105 -6.55 -14.26 -9.91
CA GLY A 105 -6.66 -15.48 -9.11
C GLY A 105 -5.50 -16.46 -9.37
N PRO A 106 -5.33 -17.49 -8.52
CA PRO A 106 -4.22 -18.44 -8.63
C PRO A 106 -4.25 -19.25 -9.93
N LEU A 107 -3.05 -19.56 -10.45
CA LEU A 107 -2.78 -20.67 -11.38
C LEU A 107 -3.04 -22.03 -10.70
#